data_AF-A0A7C2P4Q6-F1
#
_entry.id   AF-A0A7C2P4Q6-F1
#
_cell.length_a   1.000
_cell.length_b   1.000
_cell.length_c   1.000
_cell.angle_alpha   90.00
_cell.angle_beta   90.00
_cell.angle_gamma   90.00
#
_symmetry.space_group_name_H-M   'P 1'
#
loop_
_entity.id
_entity.type
_entity.pdbx_description
1 polymer ?
#
loop_
_entity_poly.entity_id
_entity_poly.type
_entity_poly.pdbx_seq_one_letter_code
_entity_poly.pdbx_strand_id
1 'polypeptide(L)'
;IIAEEDSRELLNEQNAPFLHLIHDEICQQCIQASKDEVCRWIDRGGAEEFSHRFWTLDPIDGTKGFLRKEQYAISLALIIDGRIELGVLGCPNLPLTPGQADTAGSLFYAIRGQGAFAVPLEGGRDAVRIHVSQTSSPGAARFCESVESGHSSHGASEQIAERLGITAAPVRLDSQAKYAVVARGEADIYLRLPTKKDYFEQIWDHAGGVLVVEEAGGRVTDVAGKPLDFTHGRQLKQNRGVIVSNGTLHEAVLDAVRAVGVS
;
A
#
# COMPACT_ATOMS: atom_id res chain seq x y z
N ILE A 1 2.57 -18.40 2.30
CA ILE A 1 2.54 -16.94 2.02
C ILE A 1 1.06 -16.58 2.00
N ILE A 2 0.69 -15.43 2.56
CA ILE A 2 -0.69 -14.94 2.47
C ILE A 2 -0.73 -13.88 1.37
N ALA A 3 -1.13 -14.26 0.16
CA ALA A 3 -1.14 -13.39 -1.00
C ALA A 3 -2.56 -13.15 -1.55
N GLU A 4 -2.68 -12.16 -2.42
CA GLU A 4 -3.93 -11.84 -3.10
C GLU A 4 -4.35 -12.92 -4.10
N GLU A 5 -3.42 -13.31 -4.98
CA GLU A 5 -3.69 -14.09 -6.19
C GLU A 5 -3.57 -15.61 -6.01
N ASP A 6 -4.32 -16.35 -6.83
CA ASP A 6 -4.23 -17.80 -6.98
C ASP A 6 -4.34 -18.22 -8.46
N SER A 7 -4.04 -19.49 -8.77
CA SER A 7 -4.01 -19.96 -10.16
C SER A 7 -5.35 -20.47 -10.71
N ARG A 8 -6.46 -20.43 -9.94
CA ARG A 8 -7.71 -21.12 -10.31
C ARG A 8 -8.25 -20.67 -11.66
N GLU A 9 -8.25 -19.37 -11.92
CA GLU A 9 -8.72 -18.83 -13.20
C GLU A 9 -7.78 -19.22 -14.37
N LEU A 10 -6.47 -19.34 -14.14
CA LEU A 10 -5.50 -19.72 -15.18
C LEU A 10 -5.65 -21.17 -15.64
N LEU A 11 -6.16 -22.04 -14.77
CA LEU A 11 -6.39 -23.45 -15.07
C LEU A 11 -7.65 -23.70 -15.91
N ASN A 12 -8.50 -22.69 -16.09
CA ASN A 12 -9.65 -22.77 -16.99
C ASN A 12 -9.17 -22.85 -18.46
N GLU A 13 -9.71 -23.79 -19.25
CA GLU A 13 -9.31 -23.98 -20.65
C GLU A 13 -9.46 -22.71 -21.51
N GLN A 14 -10.47 -21.88 -21.21
CA GLN A 14 -10.70 -20.60 -21.89
C GLN A 14 -9.55 -19.60 -21.67
N ASN A 15 -8.81 -19.74 -20.56
CA ASN A 15 -7.68 -18.89 -20.18
C ASN A 15 -6.31 -19.52 -20.55
N ALA A 16 -6.29 -20.67 -21.23
CA ALA A 16 -5.06 -21.31 -21.69
C ALA A 16 -4.14 -20.38 -22.53
N PRO A 17 -4.66 -19.48 -23.39
CA PRO A 17 -3.82 -18.49 -24.08
C PRO A 17 -3.11 -17.54 -23.10
N PHE A 18 -3.78 -17.14 -22.02
CA PHE A 18 -3.21 -16.23 -21.02
C PHE A 18 -2.13 -16.92 -20.18
N LEU A 19 -2.36 -18.16 -19.74
CA LEU A 19 -1.33 -18.97 -19.07
C LEU A 19 -0.10 -19.22 -19.98
N HIS A 20 -0.31 -19.34 -21.29
CA HIS A 20 0.79 -19.43 -22.24
C HIS A 20 1.62 -18.16 -22.28
N LEU A 21 0.98 -16.98 -22.32
CA LEU A 21 1.68 -15.70 -22.28
C LEU A 21 2.51 -15.54 -21.00
N ILE A 22 1.95 -15.87 -19.83
CA ILE A 22 2.67 -15.82 -18.55
C ILE A 22 3.90 -16.74 -18.58
N HIS A 23 3.73 -17.98 -19.04
CA HIS A 23 4.83 -18.94 -19.15
C HIS A 23 5.93 -18.44 -20.09
N ASP A 24 5.57 -17.88 -21.24
CA ASP A 24 6.54 -17.40 -22.23
C ASP A 24 7.31 -16.19 -21.70
N GLU A 25 6.66 -15.30 -20.95
CA GLU A 25 7.33 -14.19 -20.27
C GLU A 25 8.35 -14.68 -19.23
N ILE A 26 7.99 -15.71 -18.44
CA ILE A 26 8.91 -16.33 -17.47
C ILE A 26 10.12 -16.96 -18.16
N CYS A 27 9.90 -17.66 -19.28
CA CYS A 27 10.97 -18.25 -20.08
C CYS A 27 11.91 -17.20 -20.68
N GLN A 28 11.41 -16.02 -21.06
CA GLN A 28 12.24 -14.90 -21.53
C GLN A 28 13.19 -14.38 -20.45
N GLN A 29 12.83 -14.51 -19.18
CA GLN A 29 13.69 -14.20 -18.03
C GLN A 29 14.71 -15.31 -17.70
N CYS A 30 14.92 -16.26 -18.63
CA CYS A 30 15.80 -17.42 -18.47
C CYS A 30 15.40 -18.37 -17.33
N ILE A 31 14.14 -18.35 -16.91
CA ILE A 31 13.59 -19.27 -15.91
C ILE A 31 12.94 -20.45 -16.64
N GLN A 32 13.50 -21.65 -16.48
CA GLN A 32 12.91 -22.88 -17.03
C GLN A 32 11.86 -23.44 -16.05
N ALA A 33 10.60 -23.46 -16.47
CA ALA A 33 9.48 -23.97 -15.68
C ALA A 33 8.38 -24.49 -16.59
N SER A 34 7.68 -25.56 -16.18
CA SER A 34 6.42 -25.93 -16.84
C SER A 34 5.26 -25.00 -16.40
N LYS A 35 4.17 -24.96 -17.19
CA LYS A 35 2.95 -24.22 -16.82
C LYS A 35 2.38 -24.67 -15.46
N ASP A 36 2.45 -25.96 -15.15
CA ASP A 36 2.02 -26.49 -13.86
C ASP A 36 2.93 -25.99 -12.73
N GLU A 37 4.24 -25.83 -12.99
CA GLU A 37 5.15 -25.25 -12.01
C GLU A 37 4.84 -23.79 -11.73
N VAL A 38 4.52 -23.02 -12.77
CA VAL A 38 4.08 -21.62 -12.64
C VAL A 38 2.83 -21.52 -11.78
N CYS A 39 1.79 -22.32 -12.05
CA CYS A 39 0.57 -22.34 -11.25
C CYS A 39 0.87 -22.74 -9.79
N ARG A 40 1.70 -23.77 -9.56
CA ARG A 40 2.12 -24.15 -8.20
C ARG A 40 2.87 -23.05 -7.47
N TRP A 41 3.63 -22.20 -8.15
CA TRP A 41 4.30 -21.05 -7.52
C TRP A 41 3.31 -19.99 -7.09
N ILE A 42 2.32 -19.67 -7.92
CA ILE A 42 1.24 -18.74 -7.59
C ILE A 42 0.48 -19.26 -6.36
N ASP A 43 0.11 -20.54 -6.35
CA ASP A 43 -0.68 -21.14 -5.27
C ASP A 43 0.06 -21.24 -3.92
N ARG A 44 1.38 -21.02 -3.88
CA ARG A 44 2.10 -20.86 -2.59
C ARG A 44 1.63 -19.63 -1.80
N GLY A 45 0.96 -18.70 -2.47
CA GLY A 45 0.25 -17.55 -1.92
C GLY A 45 -1.06 -17.85 -1.20
N GLY A 46 -1.58 -19.08 -1.29
CA GLY A 46 -2.93 -19.42 -0.82
C GLY A 46 -3.09 -19.68 0.68
N ALA A 47 -2.15 -19.28 1.55
CA ALA A 47 -2.36 -19.46 2.99
C ALA A 47 -3.42 -18.48 3.50
N GLU A 48 -4.35 -18.97 4.32
CA GLU A 48 -5.46 -18.15 4.84
C GLU A 48 -5.32 -17.81 6.33
N GLU A 49 -4.71 -18.72 7.08
CA GLU A 49 -4.58 -18.64 8.53
C GLU A 49 -3.27 -17.97 8.95
N PHE A 50 -3.30 -17.39 10.15
CA PHE A 50 -2.12 -16.79 10.77
C PHE A 50 -1.02 -17.82 11.03
N SER A 51 0.23 -17.38 10.87
CA SER A 51 1.44 -18.09 11.25
C SER A 51 2.38 -17.14 11.99
N HIS A 52 3.23 -17.66 12.87
CA HIS A 52 4.24 -16.87 13.58
C HIS A 52 5.24 -16.19 12.64
N ARG A 53 5.46 -16.73 11.44
CA ARG A 53 6.32 -16.11 10.43
C ARG A 53 5.77 -16.38 9.04
N PHE A 54 5.43 -15.33 8.31
CA PHE A 54 4.93 -15.45 6.95
C PHE A 54 5.21 -14.19 6.13
N TRP A 55 5.24 -14.38 4.81
CA TRP A 55 5.20 -13.28 3.86
C TRP A 55 3.77 -12.99 3.46
N THR A 56 3.48 -11.72 3.20
CA THR A 56 2.27 -11.29 2.52
C THR A 56 2.63 -10.50 1.26
N LEU A 57 1.87 -10.71 0.18
CA LEU A 57 2.19 -10.22 -1.16
C LEU A 57 0.91 -9.78 -1.88
N ASP A 58 0.93 -8.56 -2.38
CA ASP A 58 0.05 -8.08 -3.45
C ASP A 58 0.92 -7.84 -4.69
N PRO A 59 0.76 -8.64 -5.76
CA PRO A 59 1.58 -8.49 -6.95
C PRO A 59 1.21 -7.26 -7.78
N ILE A 60 -0.03 -6.77 -7.73
CA ILE A 60 -0.50 -5.60 -8.49
C ILE A 60 -1.61 -4.87 -7.68
N ASP A 61 -1.18 -4.10 -6.70
CA ASP A 61 -2.07 -3.25 -5.92
C ASP A 61 -2.50 -2.05 -6.79
N GLY A 62 -3.80 -1.80 -6.83
CA GLY A 62 -4.38 -0.77 -7.69
C GLY A 62 -4.54 -1.24 -9.14
N THR A 63 -5.04 -2.46 -9.37
CA THR A 63 -5.30 -3.06 -10.69
C THR A 63 -6.03 -2.12 -11.66
N LYS A 64 -6.98 -1.31 -11.18
CA LYS A 64 -7.65 -0.28 -12.00
C LYS A 64 -6.70 0.80 -12.52
N GLY A 65 -5.81 1.28 -11.65
CA GLY A 65 -4.75 2.24 -12.00
C GLY A 65 -3.79 1.62 -13.01
N PHE A 66 -3.39 0.36 -12.81
CA PHE A 66 -2.59 -0.40 -13.77
C PHE A 66 -3.25 -0.47 -15.16
N LEU A 67 -4.54 -0.84 -15.22
CA LEU A 67 -5.30 -0.92 -16.48
C LEU A 67 -5.42 0.44 -17.19
N ARG A 68 -5.44 1.55 -16.43
CA ARG A 68 -5.38 2.91 -16.96
C ARG A 68 -3.97 3.38 -17.35
N LYS A 69 -2.94 2.56 -17.10
CA LYS A 69 -1.52 2.93 -17.23
C LYS A 69 -1.12 4.10 -16.30
N GLU A 70 -1.80 4.21 -15.17
CA GLU A 70 -1.54 5.17 -14.10
C GLU A 70 -0.74 4.50 -12.96
N GLN A 71 -0.91 4.93 -11.71
CA GLN A 71 -0.16 4.40 -10.58
C GLN A 71 -0.65 3.00 -10.16
N TYR A 72 0.29 2.12 -9.89
CA TYR A 72 0.11 0.81 -9.25
C TYR A 72 1.35 0.50 -8.42
N ALA A 73 1.24 -0.45 -7.51
CA ALA A 73 2.35 -0.89 -6.68
C ALA A 73 2.44 -2.41 -6.60
N ILE A 74 3.64 -2.92 -6.37
CA ILE A 74 3.90 -4.29 -5.92
C ILE A 74 4.21 -4.19 -4.43
N SER A 75 3.43 -4.86 -3.58
CA SER A 75 3.60 -4.80 -2.11
C SER A 75 4.05 -6.14 -1.56
N LEU A 76 5.16 -6.14 -0.84
CA LEU A 76 5.70 -7.34 -0.19
C LEU A 76 6.07 -7.00 1.25
N ALA A 77 5.66 -7.84 2.19
CA ALA A 77 6.04 -7.68 3.58
C ALA A 77 6.32 -9.03 4.27
N LEU A 78 7.26 -9.01 5.21
CA LEU A 78 7.55 -10.12 6.14
C LEU A 78 6.95 -9.79 7.50
N ILE A 79 6.07 -10.66 7.99
CA ILE A 79 5.43 -10.53 9.30
C ILE A 79 5.97 -11.64 10.22
N ILE A 80 6.39 -11.24 11.43
CA ILE A 80 6.83 -12.12 12.51
C ILE A 80 6.04 -11.79 13.77
N ASP A 81 5.35 -12.77 14.35
CA ASP A 81 4.52 -12.62 15.55
C ASP A 81 3.54 -11.42 15.48
N GLY A 82 2.93 -11.24 14.30
CA GLY A 82 1.98 -10.14 14.03
C GLY A 82 2.63 -8.78 13.77
N ARG A 83 3.96 -8.67 13.82
CA ARG A 83 4.71 -7.43 13.56
C ARG A 83 5.33 -7.47 12.18
N ILE A 84 5.25 -6.35 11.47
CA ILE A 84 5.87 -6.21 10.16
C ILE A 84 7.36 -5.92 10.37
N GLU A 85 8.24 -6.85 9.98
CA GLU A 85 9.70 -6.73 10.18
C GLU A 85 10.42 -6.18 8.95
N LEU A 86 9.86 -6.43 7.76
CA LEU A 86 10.33 -5.91 6.48
C LEU A 86 9.13 -5.57 5.60
N GLY A 87 9.22 -4.47 4.87
CA GLY A 87 8.18 -3.98 3.98
C GLY A 87 8.81 -3.36 2.74
N VAL A 88 8.24 -3.66 1.58
CA VAL A 88 8.71 -3.23 0.27
C VAL A 88 7.51 -2.80 -0.56
N LEU A 89 7.65 -1.66 -1.24
CA LEU A 89 6.75 -1.18 -2.28
C LEU A 89 7.54 -0.92 -3.55
N GLY A 90 7.32 -1.73 -4.58
CA GLY A 90 7.75 -1.41 -5.93
C GLY A 90 6.70 -0.52 -6.60
N CYS A 91 7.07 0.69 -7.03
CA CYS A 91 6.16 1.64 -7.67
C CYS A 91 6.68 1.98 -9.07
N PRO A 92 6.37 1.17 -10.11
CA PRO A 92 6.98 1.31 -11.43
C PRO A 92 6.69 2.63 -12.14
N ASN A 93 5.56 3.27 -11.81
CA ASN A 93 5.15 4.55 -12.40
C ASN A 93 5.34 5.74 -11.45
N LEU A 94 5.90 5.53 -10.24
CA LEU A 94 6.19 6.61 -9.30
C LEU A 94 7.68 6.96 -9.38
N PRO A 95 8.05 8.14 -9.91
CA PRO A 95 9.45 8.54 -9.98
C PRO A 95 9.99 8.81 -8.57
N LEU A 96 11.29 8.54 -8.35
CA LEU A 96 11.93 8.79 -7.06
C LEU A 96 11.82 10.26 -6.65
N THR A 97 12.09 11.17 -7.59
CA THR A 97 11.96 12.61 -7.41
C THR A 97 10.59 13.07 -7.95
N PRO A 98 9.75 13.72 -7.13
CA PRO A 98 8.49 14.29 -7.61
C PRO A 98 8.70 15.23 -8.81
N GLY A 99 7.82 15.14 -9.81
CA GLY A 99 7.87 15.98 -11.01
C GLY A 99 8.85 15.55 -12.10
N GLN A 100 9.60 14.45 -11.92
CA GLN A 100 10.47 13.89 -12.97
C GLN A 100 9.78 12.76 -13.73
N ALA A 101 8.83 13.11 -14.60
CA ALA A 101 7.96 12.17 -15.33
C ALA A 101 8.70 11.16 -16.24
N ASP A 102 9.91 11.49 -16.68
CA ASP A 102 10.72 10.66 -17.61
C ASP A 102 11.75 9.77 -16.90
N THR A 103 11.57 9.50 -15.60
CA THR A 103 12.48 8.62 -14.85
C THR A 103 11.83 7.27 -14.56
N ALA A 104 12.65 6.23 -14.50
CA ALA A 104 12.22 4.91 -14.03
C ALA A 104 11.52 5.02 -12.67
N GLY A 105 10.57 4.12 -12.43
CA GLY A 105 9.87 4.03 -11.15
C GLY A 105 10.81 3.84 -9.96
N SER A 106 10.23 3.76 -8.76
CA SER A 106 11.01 3.68 -7.53
C SER A 106 10.59 2.50 -6.67
N LEU A 107 11.55 1.96 -5.93
CA LEU A 107 11.33 0.97 -4.90
C LEU A 107 11.54 1.63 -3.54
N PHE A 108 10.55 1.47 -2.66
CA PHE A 108 10.58 1.92 -1.27
C PHE A 108 10.71 0.68 -0.39
N TYR A 109 11.53 0.74 0.64
CA TYR A 109 11.67 -0.37 1.57
C TYR A 109 12.01 0.12 2.97
N ALA A 110 11.69 -0.72 3.94
CA ALA A 110 12.01 -0.51 5.33
C ALA A 110 12.28 -1.84 6.02
N ILE A 111 13.19 -1.81 6.98
CA ILE A 111 13.43 -2.88 7.95
C ILE A 111 13.20 -2.26 9.31
N ARG A 112 12.48 -2.96 10.19
CA ARG A 112 12.13 -2.39 11.49
C ARG A 112 13.36 -1.95 12.27
N GLY A 113 13.33 -0.72 12.77
CA GLY A 113 14.40 -0.05 13.51
C GLY A 113 15.57 0.45 12.67
N GLN A 114 15.53 0.35 11.34
CA GLN A 114 16.65 0.73 10.45
C GLN A 114 16.35 2.00 9.65
N GLY A 115 15.10 2.46 9.64
CA GLY A 115 14.61 3.55 8.80
C GLY A 115 14.04 3.07 7.47
N ALA A 116 13.43 4.01 6.76
CA ALA A 116 12.86 3.81 5.43
C ALA A 116 13.76 4.41 4.35
N PHE A 117 13.79 3.77 3.19
CA PHE A 117 14.65 4.13 2.07
C PHE A 117 13.91 4.03 0.74
N ALA A 118 14.39 4.77 -0.25
CA ALA A 118 13.91 4.71 -1.63
C ALA A 118 15.08 4.61 -2.62
N VAL A 119 14.90 3.88 -3.71
CA VAL A 119 15.90 3.67 -4.77
C VAL A 119 15.19 3.67 -6.13
N PRO A 120 15.78 4.18 -7.22
CA PRO A 120 15.16 4.01 -8.54
C PRO A 120 15.22 2.53 -8.94
N LEU A 121 14.19 2.05 -9.66
CA LEU A 121 14.15 0.68 -10.20
C LEU A 121 15.24 0.44 -11.25
N GLU A 122 15.66 1.51 -11.94
CA GLU A 122 16.73 1.46 -12.94
C GLU A 122 17.84 2.47 -12.64
N GLY A 123 19.01 2.25 -13.23
CA GLY A 123 20.11 3.22 -13.20
C GLY A 123 20.98 3.19 -11.95
N GLY A 124 20.86 2.17 -11.10
CA GLY A 124 21.87 1.77 -10.10
C GLY A 124 22.30 2.86 -9.10
N ARG A 125 21.40 3.80 -8.76
CA ARG A 125 21.71 4.85 -7.78
C ARG A 125 21.65 4.30 -6.36
N ASP A 126 22.35 4.96 -5.45
CA ASP A 126 22.31 4.64 -4.02
C ASP A 126 20.92 4.86 -3.43
N ALA A 127 20.58 4.06 -2.43
CA ALA A 127 19.36 4.22 -1.66
C ALA A 127 19.40 5.55 -0.88
N VAL A 128 18.32 6.32 -0.96
CA VAL A 128 18.14 7.55 -0.18
C VAL A 128 17.24 7.27 1.01
N ARG A 129 17.62 7.75 2.19
CA ARG A 129 16.77 7.69 3.38
C ARG A 129 15.63 8.69 3.23
N ILE A 130 14.40 8.25 3.46
CA ILE A 130 13.19 9.07 3.36
C ILE A 130 12.62 9.36 4.74
N HIS A 131 11.90 10.48 4.84
CA HIS A 131 11.19 10.86 6.05
C HIS A 131 9.86 11.51 5.66
N VAL A 132 8.86 11.33 6.52
CA VAL A 132 7.59 12.06 6.42
C VAL A 132 7.82 13.56 6.58
N SER A 133 6.85 14.35 6.15
CA SER A 133 6.88 15.81 6.31
C SER A 133 6.95 16.22 7.79
N GLN A 134 7.39 17.44 8.05
CA GLN A 134 7.39 18.05 9.39
C GLN A 134 6.22 19.04 9.58
N THR A 135 5.18 18.94 8.73
CA THR A 135 4.01 19.80 8.81
C THR A 135 3.29 19.61 10.15
N SER A 136 3.18 20.69 10.92
CA SER A 136 2.59 20.67 12.26
C SER A 136 1.25 21.40 12.37
N SER A 137 0.94 22.26 11.40
CA SER A 137 -0.35 22.98 11.34
C SER A 137 -1.33 22.22 10.45
N PRO A 138 -2.50 21.78 10.96
CA PRO A 138 -3.49 21.05 10.16
C PRO A 138 -3.89 21.75 8.86
N GLY A 139 -4.10 23.07 8.87
CA GLY A 139 -4.52 23.80 7.67
C GLY A 139 -3.46 23.90 6.57
N ALA A 140 -2.19 23.64 6.90
CA ALA A 140 -1.09 23.57 5.94
C ALA A 140 -0.85 22.16 5.39
N ALA A 141 -1.59 21.16 5.90
CA ALA A 141 -1.45 19.78 5.47
C ALA A 141 -2.00 19.57 4.05
N ARG A 142 -1.53 18.50 3.42
CA ARG A 142 -1.96 18.02 2.12
C ARG A 142 -2.44 16.58 2.24
N PHE A 143 -3.63 16.33 1.71
CA PHE A 143 -4.18 14.98 1.59
C PHE A 143 -3.59 14.22 0.41
N CYS A 144 -3.55 12.90 0.58
CA CYS A 144 -3.35 11.93 -0.48
C CYS A 144 -4.60 11.05 -0.58
N GLU A 145 -5.23 11.01 -1.76
CA GLU A 145 -6.52 10.36 -1.99
C GLU A 145 -6.43 9.40 -3.18
N SER A 146 -7.34 8.43 -3.24
CA SER A 146 -7.51 7.61 -4.45
C SER A 146 -8.10 8.46 -5.58
N VAL A 147 -7.77 8.11 -6.84
CA VAL A 147 -8.41 8.74 -8.00
C VAL A 147 -9.87 8.27 -8.11
N GLU A 148 -10.11 7.02 -7.74
CA GLU A 148 -11.44 6.40 -7.76
C GLU A 148 -12.30 6.79 -6.55
N SER A 149 -13.49 7.32 -6.82
CA SER A 149 -14.44 7.73 -5.79
C SER A 149 -15.03 6.57 -4.97
N GLY A 150 -15.03 5.35 -5.51
CA GLY A 150 -15.69 4.18 -4.91
C GLY A 150 -14.93 3.47 -3.79
N HIS A 151 -13.65 3.78 -3.58
CA HIS A 151 -12.80 3.12 -2.57
C HIS A 151 -12.68 3.89 -1.26
N SER A 152 -13.24 5.10 -1.17
CA SER A 152 -13.28 5.92 0.04
C SER A 152 -14.52 6.80 0.05
N SER A 153 -15.07 7.10 1.23
CA SER A 153 -16.17 8.05 1.37
C SER A 153 -15.64 9.48 1.13
N HIS A 154 -15.60 9.92 -0.14
CA HIS A 154 -15.07 11.23 -0.53
C HIS A 154 -15.75 12.37 0.22
N GLY A 155 -17.04 12.25 0.50
CA GLY A 155 -17.77 13.25 1.30
C GLY A 155 -17.33 13.29 2.77
N ALA A 156 -16.89 12.19 3.35
CA ALA A 156 -16.34 12.19 4.71
C ALA A 156 -14.91 12.75 4.72
N SER A 157 -14.07 12.38 3.74
CA SER A 157 -12.73 12.96 3.58
C SER A 157 -12.79 14.48 3.40
N GLU A 158 -13.71 14.99 2.58
CA GLU A 158 -13.93 16.42 2.37
C GLU A 158 -14.32 17.14 3.66
N GLN A 159 -15.29 16.59 4.43
CA GLN A 159 -15.66 17.14 5.73
C GLN A 159 -14.50 17.14 6.74
N ILE A 160 -13.64 16.13 6.71
CA ILE A 160 -12.44 16.08 7.55
C ILE A 160 -11.46 17.17 7.12
N ALA A 161 -11.22 17.36 5.81
CA ALA A 161 -10.36 18.41 5.28
C ALA A 161 -10.86 19.81 5.68
N GLU A 162 -12.17 20.07 5.54
CA GLU A 162 -12.82 21.32 5.96
C GLU A 162 -12.62 21.58 7.47
N ARG A 163 -12.84 20.57 8.31
CA ARG A 163 -12.65 20.68 9.77
C ARG A 163 -11.20 20.96 10.16
N LEU A 164 -10.24 20.40 9.43
CA LEU A 164 -8.81 20.64 9.65
C LEU A 164 -8.33 21.95 9.01
N GLY A 165 -9.19 22.66 8.25
CA GLY A 165 -8.85 23.88 7.53
C GLY A 165 -7.87 23.65 6.37
N ILE A 166 -7.82 22.43 5.85
CA ILE A 166 -6.92 22.05 4.76
C ILE A 166 -7.40 22.70 3.46
N THR A 167 -6.53 23.51 2.84
CA THR A 167 -6.82 24.20 1.57
C THR A 167 -5.91 23.77 0.43
N ALA A 168 -4.84 23.03 0.73
CA ALA A 168 -3.94 22.52 -0.28
C ALA A 168 -4.65 21.49 -1.17
N ALA A 169 -4.41 21.57 -2.49
CA ALA A 169 -4.90 20.55 -3.42
C ALA A 169 -4.31 19.16 -3.06
N PRO A 170 -5.13 18.10 -3.04
CA PRO A 170 -4.66 16.77 -2.68
C PRO A 170 -3.83 16.14 -3.79
N VAL A 171 -2.91 15.24 -3.41
CA VAL A 171 -2.24 14.34 -4.34
C VAL A 171 -3.16 13.16 -4.60
N ARG A 172 -3.52 12.90 -5.86
CA ARG A 172 -4.43 11.80 -6.21
C ARG A 172 -3.70 10.69 -6.94
N LEU A 173 -3.72 9.49 -6.36
CA LEU A 173 -3.17 8.28 -6.96
C LEU A 173 -3.77 7.00 -6.37
N ASP A 174 -3.78 5.94 -7.16
CA ASP A 174 -4.21 4.62 -6.71
C ASP A 174 -3.07 3.83 -6.05
N SER A 175 -3.38 2.65 -5.52
CA SER A 175 -2.44 1.72 -4.84
C SER A 175 -1.79 2.22 -3.55
N GLN A 176 -0.92 1.39 -2.99
CA GLN A 176 -0.02 1.65 -1.88
C GLN A 176 1.07 2.67 -2.21
N ALA A 177 1.20 3.12 -3.47
CA ALA A 177 2.00 4.30 -3.80
C ALA A 177 1.60 5.53 -2.95
N LYS A 178 0.36 5.58 -2.43
CA LYS A 178 -0.08 6.58 -1.43
C LYS A 178 0.76 6.56 -0.14
N TYR A 179 1.10 5.38 0.37
CA TYR A 179 2.00 5.25 1.53
C TYR A 179 3.39 5.80 1.20
N ALA A 180 3.91 5.50 0.00
CA ALA A 180 5.21 6.00 -0.44
C ALA A 180 5.25 7.54 -0.54
N VAL A 181 4.18 8.16 -1.07
CA VAL A 181 4.02 9.61 -1.15
C VAL A 181 3.99 10.26 0.24
N VAL A 182 3.32 9.65 1.22
CA VAL A 182 3.36 10.12 2.62
C VAL A 182 4.74 9.90 3.25
N ALA A 183 5.33 8.71 3.08
CA ALA A 183 6.63 8.35 3.64
C ALA A 183 7.79 9.22 3.14
N ARG A 184 7.69 9.78 1.93
CA ARG A 184 8.65 10.75 1.39
C ARG A 184 8.30 12.22 1.63
N GLY A 185 7.24 12.49 2.38
CA GLY A 185 6.84 13.83 2.80
C GLY A 185 6.19 14.71 1.72
N GLU A 186 5.67 14.11 0.65
CA GLU A 186 4.97 14.86 -0.42
C GLU A 186 3.49 15.13 -0.08
N ALA A 187 2.90 14.25 0.75
CA ALA A 187 1.61 14.45 1.39
C ALA A 187 1.72 14.14 2.89
N ASP A 188 0.78 14.65 3.66
CA ASP A 188 0.82 14.56 5.12
C ASP A 188 -0.14 13.51 5.66
N ILE A 189 -1.23 13.24 4.95
CA ILE A 189 -2.36 12.43 5.43
C ILE A 189 -2.91 11.59 4.28
N TYR A 190 -3.12 10.30 4.51
CA TYR A 190 -3.91 9.41 3.64
C TYR A 190 -5.00 8.74 4.47
N LEU A 191 -6.24 8.81 3.97
CA LEU A 191 -7.42 8.24 4.61
C LEU A 191 -8.04 7.14 3.76
N ARG A 192 -8.22 5.97 4.35
CA ARG A 192 -9.07 4.89 3.83
C ARG A 192 -10.20 4.64 4.81
N LEU A 193 -11.29 5.39 4.65
CA LEU A 193 -12.41 5.35 5.58
C LEU A 193 -13.32 4.15 5.29
N PRO A 194 -13.89 3.50 6.33
CA PRO A 194 -14.85 2.40 6.15
C PRO A 194 -16.03 2.82 5.27
N THR A 195 -16.36 2.00 4.28
CA THR A 195 -17.49 2.24 3.37
C THR A 195 -18.71 1.37 3.69
N LYS A 196 -18.48 0.17 4.24
CA LYS A 196 -19.52 -0.82 4.59
C LYS A 196 -19.20 -1.44 5.95
N LYS A 197 -20.25 -1.79 6.70
CA LYS A 197 -20.13 -2.31 8.06
C LYS A 197 -19.36 -3.64 8.15
N ASP A 198 -19.48 -4.49 7.14
CA ASP A 198 -18.90 -5.84 7.16
C ASP A 198 -17.71 -5.97 6.19
N TYR A 199 -17.12 -4.85 5.79
CA TYR A 199 -15.92 -4.82 4.97
C TYR A 199 -14.69 -4.69 5.86
N PHE A 200 -13.72 -5.59 5.64
CA PHE A 200 -12.42 -5.57 6.28
C PHE A 200 -11.35 -5.51 5.20
N GLU A 201 -10.33 -4.70 5.46
CA GLU A 201 -9.20 -4.56 4.56
C GLU A 201 -8.36 -5.85 4.54
N GLN A 202 -7.75 -6.14 3.39
CA GLN A 202 -6.80 -7.22 3.26
C GLN A 202 -5.44 -6.79 3.80
N ILE A 203 -4.67 -7.73 4.34
CA ILE A 203 -3.36 -7.40 4.93
C ILE A 203 -2.34 -6.97 3.87
N TRP A 204 -2.41 -7.55 2.66
CA TRP A 204 -1.47 -7.28 1.58
C TRP A 204 -1.64 -5.87 0.98
N ASP A 205 -2.85 -5.30 1.07
CA ASP A 205 -3.17 -3.92 0.67
C ASP A 205 -2.48 -2.85 1.54
N HIS A 206 -1.84 -3.24 2.65
CA HIS A 206 -1.34 -2.31 3.65
C HIS A 206 0.06 -2.64 4.17
N ALA A 207 0.39 -3.91 4.41
CA ALA A 207 1.55 -4.29 5.21
C ALA A 207 2.88 -3.67 4.73
N GLY A 208 3.14 -3.69 3.42
CA GLY A 208 4.34 -3.07 2.85
C GLY A 208 4.41 -1.57 3.12
N GLY A 209 3.31 -0.86 2.87
CA GLY A 209 3.22 0.59 3.09
C GLY A 209 3.24 1.02 4.56
N VAL A 210 2.67 0.23 5.48
CA VAL A 210 2.68 0.54 6.92
C VAL A 210 4.10 0.68 7.43
N LEU A 211 4.95 -0.34 7.23
CA LEU A 211 6.30 -0.29 7.78
C LEU A 211 7.12 0.85 7.14
N VAL A 212 6.96 1.08 5.82
CA VAL A 212 7.65 2.17 5.12
C VAL A 212 7.29 3.53 5.73
N VAL A 213 6.02 3.78 6.07
CA VAL A 213 5.62 5.02 6.73
C VAL A 213 6.12 5.11 8.17
N GLU A 214 5.98 4.05 8.97
CA GLU A 214 6.42 4.03 10.36
C GLU A 214 7.93 4.30 10.49
N GLU A 215 8.74 3.64 9.67
CA GLU A 215 10.21 3.81 9.68
C GLU A 215 10.67 5.14 9.04
N ALA A 216 9.81 5.80 8.26
CA ALA A 216 9.99 7.17 7.81
C ALA A 216 9.61 8.21 8.90
N GLY A 217 9.13 7.77 10.07
CA GLY A 217 8.73 8.63 11.19
C GLY A 217 7.24 9.01 11.20
N GLY A 218 6.43 8.41 10.34
CA GLY A 218 4.98 8.60 10.31
C GLY A 218 4.24 7.71 11.30
N ARG A 219 2.91 7.73 11.22
CA ARG A 219 2.04 6.89 12.05
C ARG A 219 0.88 6.33 11.23
N VAL A 220 0.57 5.06 11.47
CA VAL A 220 -0.58 4.36 10.86
C VAL A 220 -1.44 3.74 11.95
N THR A 221 -2.75 3.97 11.87
CA THR A 221 -3.76 3.37 12.76
C THR A 221 -5.04 3.08 12.00
N ASP A 222 -5.99 2.44 12.66
CA ASP A 222 -7.39 2.47 12.25
C ASP A 222 -8.07 3.79 12.64
N VAL A 223 -9.37 3.94 12.33
CA VAL A 223 -10.14 5.15 12.66
C VAL A 223 -10.37 5.37 14.16
N ALA A 224 -10.13 4.34 14.99
CA ALA A 224 -10.19 4.42 16.44
C ALA A 224 -8.82 4.71 17.09
N GLY A 225 -7.77 4.91 16.27
CA GLY A 225 -6.41 5.19 16.74
C GLY A 225 -5.62 3.95 17.18
N LYS A 226 -6.12 2.74 16.92
CA LYS A 226 -5.42 1.50 17.25
C LYS A 226 -4.43 1.10 16.15
N PRO A 227 -3.27 0.52 16.49
CA PRO A 227 -2.39 -0.10 15.50
C PRO A 227 -3.13 -1.17 14.68
N LEU A 228 -2.70 -1.38 13.44
CA LEU A 228 -3.25 -2.44 12.59
C LEU A 228 -2.79 -3.82 13.08
N ASP A 229 -3.72 -4.77 13.14
CA ASP A 229 -3.53 -6.11 13.69
C ASP A 229 -3.46 -7.16 12.57
N PHE A 230 -2.24 -7.66 12.35
CA PHE A 230 -1.93 -8.65 11.32
C PHE A 230 -1.98 -10.10 11.83
N THR A 231 -2.60 -10.35 12.99
CA THR A 231 -2.67 -11.69 13.60
C THR A 231 -3.89 -12.53 13.22
N HIS A 232 -4.72 -12.03 12.30
CA HIS A 232 -6.05 -12.58 12.00
C HIS A 232 -6.19 -13.19 10.60
N GLY A 233 -5.07 -13.65 10.03
CA GLY A 233 -5.02 -14.25 8.69
C GLY A 233 -5.03 -13.20 7.58
N ARG A 234 -5.85 -13.39 6.55
CA ARG A 234 -5.92 -12.53 5.35
C ARG A 234 -6.39 -11.10 5.58
N GLN A 235 -7.13 -10.86 6.66
CA GLN A 235 -7.88 -9.61 6.86
C GLN A 235 -7.53 -8.92 8.18
N LEU A 236 -7.61 -7.60 8.18
CA LEU A 236 -7.51 -6.75 9.38
C LEU A 236 -8.82 -6.79 10.19
N LYS A 237 -9.21 -7.96 10.70
CA LYS A 237 -10.51 -8.19 11.36
C LYS A 237 -10.75 -7.37 12.63
N GLN A 238 -9.68 -6.89 13.29
CA GLN A 238 -9.75 -6.08 14.50
C GLN A 238 -9.65 -4.57 14.23
N ASN A 239 -9.57 -4.16 12.97
CA ASN A 239 -9.42 -2.77 12.58
C ASN A 239 -10.51 -2.33 11.62
N ARG A 240 -10.75 -1.02 11.59
CA ARG A 240 -11.75 -0.38 10.74
C ARG A 240 -11.16 0.84 10.07
N GLY A 241 -11.09 0.77 8.74
CA GLY A 241 -10.41 1.79 7.95
C GLY A 241 -8.94 1.92 8.31
N VAL A 242 -8.26 2.84 7.62
CA VAL A 242 -6.85 3.13 7.85
C VAL A 242 -6.63 4.64 7.77
N ILE A 243 -5.89 5.16 8.75
CA ILE A 243 -5.39 6.53 8.80
C ILE A 243 -3.89 6.45 8.77
N VAL A 244 -3.29 7.13 7.80
CA VAL A 244 -1.85 7.30 7.66
C VAL A 244 -1.57 8.79 7.80
N SER A 245 -0.58 9.16 8.61
CA SER A 245 -0.11 10.53 8.64
C SER A 245 1.39 10.65 8.89
N ASN A 246 1.90 11.88 8.81
CA ASN A 246 3.25 12.26 9.21
C ASN A 246 3.54 12.14 10.72
N GLY A 247 2.66 11.51 11.49
CA GLY A 247 2.78 11.38 12.96
C GLY A 247 2.32 12.64 13.69
N THR A 248 2.90 13.80 13.38
CA THR A 248 2.62 15.08 14.05
C THR A 248 1.13 15.45 14.00
N LEU A 249 0.47 15.23 12.86
CA LEU A 249 -0.93 15.60 12.66
C LEU A 249 -1.92 14.51 13.11
N HIS A 250 -1.43 13.35 13.55
CA HIS A 250 -2.26 12.15 13.68
C HIS A 250 -3.44 12.31 14.65
N GLU A 251 -3.22 12.93 15.81
CA GLU A 251 -4.28 13.14 16.80
C GLU A 251 -5.35 14.11 16.31
N ALA A 252 -4.95 15.20 15.63
CA ALA A 252 -5.91 16.15 15.04
C ALA A 252 -6.79 15.46 13.98
N VAL A 253 -6.20 14.56 13.17
CA VAL A 253 -6.94 13.76 12.18
C VAL A 253 -7.91 12.80 12.88
N LEU A 254 -7.50 12.10 13.93
CA LEU A 254 -8.37 11.21 14.70
C LEU A 254 -9.55 11.97 15.33
N ASP A 255 -9.32 13.17 15.86
CA ASP A 255 -10.38 14.02 16.41
C ASP A 255 -11.38 14.44 15.32
N ALA A 256 -10.87 14.84 14.14
CA ALA A 256 -11.72 15.21 13.01
C ALA A 256 -12.54 14.03 12.46
N VAL A 257 -11.93 12.85 12.34
CA VAL A 257 -12.60 11.60 11.92
C VAL A 257 -13.72 11.24 12.91
N ARG A 258 -13.45 11.31 14.22
CA ARG A 258 -14.46 11.10 15.27
C ARG A 258 -15.60 12.11 15.19
N ALA A 259 -15.29 13.38 14.94
CA ALA A 259 -16.31 14.44 14.83
C ALA A 259 -17.22 14.30 13.60
N VAL A 260 -16.74 13.66 12.51
CA VAL A 260 -17.53 13.34 11.32
C VAL A 260 -18.38 12.06 11.53
N GLY A 261 -18.10 11.28 12.58
CA GLY A 261 -18.88 10.10 12.94
C GLY A 261 -18.54 8.85 12.12
N VAL A 262 -17.32 8.77 11.59
CA VAL A 262 -16.84 7.58 10.88
C VAL A 262 -16.51 6.48 11.90
N SER A 263 -17.08 5.28 11.72
CA SER A 263 -16.89 4.12 12.63
C SER A 263 -16.85 2.77 11.92
#